data_AF-A0AA43FML5-F1
#
_entry.id   AF-A0AA43FML5-F1
#
_cell.length_a   1.000
_cell.length_b   1.000
_cell.length_c   1.000
_cell.angle_alpha   90.00
_cell.angle_beta   90.00
_cell.angle_gamma   90.00
#
_symmetry.space_group_name_H-M   'P 1'
#
loop_
_entity.id
_entity.type
_entity.pdbx_description
1 polymer ?
#
loop_
_entity_poly.entity_id
_entity_poly.type
_entity_poly.pdbx_seq_one_letter_code
_entity_poly.pdbx_strand_id
1 'polypeptide(L)'
;EVVHVEHHAVANAVGAAIAQVSGEVDQVFSGVGRDVAVNEAEALARQRAADAGADPATLTVVEVEDLPLAYVPGDARRVRVRVVGDAGGS
;
A
#
# COMPACT_ATOMS: atom_id res chain seq x y z
N GLU A 1 41.78 3.91 18.23
CA GLU A 1 40.98 2.75 17.83
C GLU A 1 39.61 2.89 18.47
N VAL A 2 38.61 3.22 17.66
CA VAL A 2 37.21 3.37 18.06
C VAL A 2 36.41 2.70 16.95
N VAL A 3 35.72 1.62 17.30
CA VAL A 3 34.82 0.90 16.40
C VAL A 3 33.51 1.69 16.35
N HIS A 4 33.24 2.34 15.22
CA HIS A 4 31.94 2.91 14.90
C HIS A 4 31.22 1.93 13.97
N VAL A 5 30.25 1.18 14.51
CA VAL A 5 29.34 0.36 13.69
C VAL A 5 28.24 1.30 13.21
N GLU A 6 28.48 1.92 12.07
CA GLU A 6 27.51 2.76 11.37
C GLU A 6 26.56 1.85 10.58
N HIS A 7 25.31 1.81 11.04
CA HIS A 7 24.09 1.54 10.27
C HIS A 7 23.72 0.08 10.02
N HIS A 8 22.96 -0.43 10.98
CA HIS A 8 21.61 -0.98 10.78
C HIS A 8 21.33 -1.63 9.42
N ALA A 9 21.30 -2.96 9.46
CA ALA A 9 20.28 -3.79 8.82
C ALA A 9 20.05 -3.52 7.33
N VAL A 10 20.93 -4.10 6.51
CA VAL A 10 20.56 -5.13 5.53
C VAL A 10 19.05 -5.27 5.28
N ALA A 11 18.51 -4.46 4.38
CA ALA A 11 17.40 -4.88 3.54
C ALA A 11 17.97 -5.00 2.13
N ASN A 12 18.22 -6.23 1.71
CA ASN A 12 18.66 -6.55 0.37
C ASN A 12 17.69 -5.93 -0.65
N ALA A 13 18.06 -4.81 -1.27
CA ALA A 13 17.43 -4.32 -2.49
C ALA A 13 17.88 -5.15 -3.69
N VAL A 14 17.92 -6.48 -3.52
CA VAL A 14 18.05 -7.44 -4.63
C VAL A 14 16.63 -7.84 -5.01
N GLY A 15 15.87 -6.86 -5.50
CA GLY A 15 14.68 -7.08 -6.27
C GLY A 15 14.98 -6.50 -7.63
N ALA A 16 15.29 -7.35 -8.59
CA ALA A 16 15.46 -6.93 -9.98
C ALA A 16 14.31 -5.99 -10.36
N ALA A 17 14.66 -4.82 -10.89
CA ALA A 17 13.73 -3.85 -11.41
C ALA A 17 12.99 -4.42 -12.64
N ILE A 18 12.09 -5.38 -12.40
CA ILE A 18 10.89 -5.51 -13.21
C ILE A 18 10.17 -4.19 -12.95
N ALA A 19 9.77 -3.48 -14.01
CA ALA A 19 9.05 -2.21 -13.88
C ALA A 19 7.68 -2.50 -13.23
N GLN A 20 7.66 -2.63 -11.91
CA GLN A 20 6.45 -2.83 -11.14
C GLN A 20 5.80 -1.47 -10.93
N VAL A 21 4.56 -1.35 -11.40
CA VAL A 21 3.73 -0.17 -11.19
C VAL A 21 2.98 -0.36 -9.88
N SER A 22 3.02 0.64 -9.00
CA SER A 22 2.34 0.58 -7.71
C SER A 22 1.21 1.59 -7.59
N GLY A 23 0.11 1.15 -6.98
CA GLY A 23 -0.96 2.03 -6.51
C GLY A 23 -0.98 2.06 -4.98
N GLU A 24 -1.09 3.25 -4.41
CA GLU A 24 -1.19 3.44 -2.96
C GLU A 24 -2.40 4.30 -2.62
N VAL A 25 -3.11 3.92 -1.55
CA VAL A 25 -4.18 4.69 -0.92
C VAL A 25 -3.84 4.86 0.54
N ASP A 26 -4.07 6.05 1.07
CA ASP A 26 -3.99 6.38 2.48
C ASP A 26 -5.13 7.35 2.80
N GLN A 27 -6.19 6.85 3.41
CA GLN A 27 -7.44 7.60 3.61
C GLN A 27 -8.09 7.30 4.96
N VAL A 28 -8.85 8.25 5.46
CA VAL A 28 -9.69 8.08 6.64
C VAL A 28 -11.10 7.71 6.20
N PHE A 29 -11.59 6.59 6.71
CA PHE A 29 -12.96 6.12 6.55
C PHE A 29 -13.70 6.30 7.86
N SER A 30 -14.97 6.69 7.81
CA SER A 30 -15.84 6.83 8.99
C SER A 30 -17.26 6.40 8.65
N GLY A 31 -18.02 5.96 9.66
CA GLY A 31 -19.40 5.50 9.47
C GLY A 31 -19.54 4.17 8.72
N VAL A 32 -18.44 3.47 8.45
CA VAL A 32 -18.40 2.15 7.79
C VAL A 32 -17.56 1.17 8.60
N GLY A 33 -17.90 -0.12 8.52
CA GLY A 33 -17.18 -1.18 9.23
C GLY A 33 -15.78 -1.43 8.66
N ARG A 34 -14.95 -2.15 9.44
CA ARG A 34 -13.56 -2.48 9.10
C ARG A 34 -13.40 -3.07 7.71
N ASP A 35 -14.16 -4.11 7.42
CA ASP A 35 -14.04 -4.85 6.16
C ASP A 35 -14.44 -3.99 4.95
N VAL A 36 -15.48 -3.16 5.09
CA VAL A 36 -15.93 -2.24 4.04
C VAL A 36 -14.84 -1.23 3.71
N ALA A 37 -14.27 -0.57 4.72
CA ALA A 37 -13.24 0.43 4.50
C ALA A 37 -11.92 -0.17 3.97
N VAL A 38 -11.56 -1.41 4.34
CA VAL A 38 -10.40 -2.10 3.73
C VAL A 38 -10.68 -2.44 2.26
N ASN A 39 -11.85 -2.99 1.95
CA ASN A 39 -12.23 -3.35 0.58
C ASN A 39 -12.29 -2.10 -0.33
N GLU A 40 -12.82 -0.98 0.16
CA GLU A 40 -12.84 0.28 -0.59
C GLU A 40 -11.42 0.82 -0.82
N ALA A 41 -10.56 0.81 0.20
CA ALA A 41 -9.17 1.24 0.05
C ALA A 41 -8.39 0.35 -0.94
N GLU A 42 -8.62 -0.97 -0.91
CA GLU A 42 -8.02 -1.90 -1.87
C GLU A 42 -8.50 -1.63 -3.29
N ALA A 43 -9.80 -1.47 -3.51
CA ALA A 43 -10.35 -1.17 -4.83
C ALA A 43 -9.74 0.12 -5.40
N LEU A 44 -9.62 1.16 -4.57
CA LEU A 44 -9.00 2.42 -4.96
C LEU A 44 -7.50 2.28 -5.25
N ALA A 45 -6.76 1.49 -4.47
CA ALA A 45 -5.33 1.27 -4.70
C ALA A 45 -5.10 0.48 -5.99
N ARG A 46 -5.94 -0.53 -6.28
CA ARG A 46 -5.93 -1.25 -7.55
C ARG A 46 -6.23 -0.35 -8.73
N GLN A 47 -7.24 0.51 -8.61
CA GLN A 47 -7.58 1.49 -9.65
C GLN A 47 -6.40 2.43 -9.92
N ARG A 48 -5.77 2.98 -8.87
CA ARG A 48 -4.59 3.85 -9.01
C ARG A 48 -3.41 3.14 -9.69
N ALA A 49 -3.20 1.85 -9.39
CA ALA A 49 -2.16 1.06 -10.04
C ALA A 49 -2.47 0.87 -11.54
N ALA A 50 -3.72 0.52 -11.88
CA ALA A 50 -4.16 0.36 -13.26
C ALA A 50 -4.07 1.68 -14.05
N ASP A 51 -4.51 2.79 -13.46
CA ASP A 51 -4.42 4.14 -14.06
C ASP A 51 -2.97 4.56 -14.30
N ALA A 52 -2.03 4.07 -13.47
CA ALA A 52 -0.60 4.27 -13.63
C ALA A 52 0.06 3.32 -14.65
N GLY A 53 -0.72 2.44 -15.29
CA GLY A 53 -0.26 1.53 -16.34
C GLY A 53 0.10 0.12 -15.87
N ALA A 54 -0.30 -0.28 -14.66
CA ALA A 54 -0.18 -1.68 -14.26
C ALA A 54 -1.18 -2.55 -15.04
N ASP A 55 -0.81 -3.78 -15.39
CA ASP A 55 -1.77 -4.79 -15.86
C ASP A 55 -2.71 -5.18 -14.70
N PRO A 56 -4.03 -4.89 -14.82
CA PRO A 56 -5.01 -5.21 -13.79
C PRO A 56 -5.03 -6.68 -13.36
N ALA A 57 -4.65 -7.60 -14.27
CA ALA A 57 -4.61 -9.04 -14.00
C ALA A 57 -3.44 -9.46 -13.09
N THR A 58 -2.41 -8.60 -12.95
CA THR A 58 -1.20 -8.88 -12.15
C THR A 58 -1.22 -8.20 -10.79
N LEU A 59 -2.25 -7.37 -10.52
CA LEU A 59 -2.34 -6.57 -9.30
C LEU A 59 -2.43 -7.42 -8.04
N THR A 60 -1.45 -7.25 -7.17
CA THR A 60 -1.33 -7.93 -5.87
C THR A 60 -1.22 -6.91 -4.76
N VAL A 61 -2.01 -7.07 -3.70
CA VAL A 61 -1.90 -6.29 -2.47
C VAL A 61 -0.64 -6.72 -1.74
N VAL A 62 0.25 -5.78 -1.43
CA VAL A 62 1.51 -6.04 -0.72
C VAL A 62 1.52 -5.47 0.69
N GLU A 63 0.64 -4.52 0.97
CA GLU A 63 0.53 -3.89 2.30
C GLU A 63 -0.92 -3.47 2.56
N VAL A 64 -1.40 -3.78 3.76
CA VAL A 64 -2.65 -3.25 4.31
C VAL A 64 -2.37 -2.85 5.76
N GLU A 65 -2.59 -1.58 6.06
CA GLU A 65 -2.55 -1.04 7.41
C GLU A 65 -3.92 -0.46 7.75
N ASP A 66 -4.45 -0.81 8.93
CA ASP A 66 -5.67 -0.23 9.44
C ASP A 66 -5.51 0.25 10.88
N LEU A 67 -5.69 1.55 11.09
CA LEU A 67 -5.48 2.21 12.37
C LEU A 67 -6.78 2.89 12.82
N PRO A 68 -7.44 2.38 13.88
CA PRO A 68 -8.57 3.06 14.50
C PRO A 68 -8.16 4.45 15.01
N LEU A 69 -8.99 5.45 14.75
CA LEU A 69 -8.79 6.83 15.20
C LEU A 69 -9.64 7.09 16.45
N ALA A 70 -9.09 6.75 17.61
CA ALA A 70 -9.78 6.77 18.91
C ALA A 70 -10.38 8.14 19.32
N TYR A 71 -9.96 9.24 18.69
CA TYR A 71 -10.41 10.60 19.02
C TYR A 71 -11.27 11.25 17.93
N VAL A 72 -11.63 10.50 16.88
CA VAL A 72 -12.49 10.98 15.81
C VAL A 72 -13.87 10.32 15.97
N PRO A 73 -14.94 11.11 16.18
CA PRO A 73 -16.31 10.57 16.27
C PRO A 73 -16.70 9.79 15.00
N GLY A 74 -17.46 8.70 15.17
CA GLY A 74 -18.04 7.95 14.05
C GLY A 74 -17.25 6.72 13.60
N ASP A 75 -16.57 6.02 14.52
CA ASP A 75 -15.80 4.79 14.25
C ASP A 75 -14.82 4.98 13.08
N ALA A 76 -14.09 6.10 13.14
CA ALA A 76 -13.19 6.46 12.07
C ALA A 76 -11.89 5.66 12.15
N ARG A 77 -11.33 5.35 10.99
CA ARG A 77 -10.12 4.57 10.84
C ARG A 77 -9.34 5.03 9.63
N ARG A 78 -8.02 5.18 9.80
CA ARG A 78 -7.10 5.39 8.69
C ARG A 78 -6.78 4.03 8.09
N VAL A 79 -6.97 3.89 6.79
CA VAL A 79 -6.63 2.68 6.05
C VAL A 79 -5.62 3.05 4.98
N ARG A 80 -4.49 2.34 4.99
CA ARG A 80 -3.47 2.42 3.95
C ARG A 80 -3.40 1.10 3.22
N VAL A 81 -3.46 1.13 1.89
CA VAL A 81 -3.30 -0.06 1.06
C VAL A 81 -2.29 0.24 -0.04
N ARG A 82 -1.34 -0.69 -0.23
CA ARG A 82 -0.40 -0.68 -1.34
C ARG A 82 -0.59 -1.90 -2.21
N VAL A 83 -0.67 -1.67 -3.51
CA VAL A 83 -0.79 -2.69 -4.56
C VAL A 83 0.39 -2.53 -5.51
N VAL A 84 0.89 -3.65 -6.03
CA VAL A 84 1.86 -3.68 -7.12
C VAL A 84 1.36 -4.58 -8.25
N GLY A 85 1.74 -4.28 -9.48
CA GLY A 85 1.55 -5.13 -10.65
C GLY A 85 2.63 -4.89 -11.67
N ASP A 86 2.70 -5.74 -12.69
CA ASP A 86 3.62 -5.57 -13.81
C ASP A 86 3.15 -4.42 -14.69
N ALA A 87 4.08 -3.66 -15.28
CA ALA A 87 3.72 -2.67 -16.30
C ALA A 87 3.05 -3.36 -17.49
N GLY A 88 1.84 -2.91 -17.83
CA GLY A 88 1.14 -3.32 -19.04
C GLY A 88 1.92 -2.79 -20.26
N GLY A 89 2.71 -3.66 -20.88
CA GLY A 89 3.35 -3.35 -22.16
C GLY A 89 2.27 -3.07 -23.19
N SER A 90 2.19 -1.82 -23.67
CA SER A 90 1.40 -1.44 -24.84
C SER A 90 2.08 -1.93 -26.11
#